data_AF-A0A3M2SSJ1-F1
#
_entry.id   AF-A0A3M2SSJ1-F1
#
_cell.length_a   1.000
_cell.length_b   1.000
_cell.length_c   1.000
_cell.angle_alpha   90.00
_cell.angle_beta   90.00
_cell.angle_gamma   90.00
#
_symmetry.space_group_name_H-M   'P 1'
#
loop_
_entity.id
_entity.type
_entity.pdbx_description
1 polymer ?
#
loop_
_entity_poly.entity_id
_entity_poly.type
_entity_poly.pdbx_seq_one_letter_code
_entity_poly.pdbx_strand_id
1 'polypeptide(L)' 'MEQKFIEVRGAREHNLKNVDMDIPRDQLVVITGLSGSGKSSLAFDTVYAEGQRRYVESLSAYARQFLDMMGKPDVDHIS' A
#
# COMPACT_ATOMS: atom_id res chain seq x y z
N MET A 1 -10.77 16.45 -10.03
CA MET A 1 -11.38 16.36 -8.68
C MET A 1 -10.32 15.83 -7.75
N GLU A 2 -10.20 16.38 -6.55
CA GLU A 2 -9.26 15.89 -5.55
C GLU A 2 -9.64 14.45 -5.15
N GLN A 3 -8.69 13.51 -5.20
CA GLN A 3 -8.95 12.15 -4.74
C GLN A 3 -9.14 12.20 -3.23
N LYS A 4 -10.31 11.77 -2.76
CA LYS A 4 -10.66 11.80 -1.33
C LYS A 4 -10.24 10.54 -0.58
N PHE A 5 -9.94 9.47 -1.30
CA PHE A 5 -9.62 8.16 -0.74
C PHE A 5 -8.40 7.55 -1.42
N ILE A 6 -7.66 6.74 -0.66
CA ILE A 6 -6.75 5.72 -1.19
C ILE A 6 -7.62 4.49 -1.40
N GLU A 7 -7.87 4.16 -2.65
CA GLU A 7 -8.67 2.98 -2.98
C GLU A 7 -7.76 1.77 -3.07
N VAL A 8 -8.01 0.74 -2.29
CA VAL A 8 -7.31 -0.54 -2.35
C VAL A 8 -8.27 -1.58 -2.88
N ARG A 9 -7.88 -2.31 -3.92
CA ARG A 9 -8.69 -3.36 -4.56
C ARG A 9 -7.91 -4.66 -4.68
N GLY A 10 -8.52 -5.75 -4.26
CA GLY A 10 -7.99 -7.10 -4.38
C GLY A 10 -6.70 -7.34 -3.60
N ALA A 11 -6.56 -6.79 -2.40
CA ALA A 11 -5.36 -7.03 -1.59
C ALA A 11 -5.31 -8.47 -1.09
N ARG A 12 -4.20 -9.17 -1.39
CA ARG A 12 -3.96 -10.59 -1.10
C ARG A 12 -2.62 -10.87 -0.44
N GLU A 13 -1.88 -9.82 -0.07
CA GLU A 13 -0.59 -9.96 0.60
C GLU A 13 -0.72 -10.82 1.87
N HIS A 14 0.17 -11.80 2.01
CA HIS A 14 0.17 -12.80 3.08
C HIS A 14 -1.16 -13.54 3.28
N ASN A 15 -1.96 -13.15 4.28
CA ASN A 15 -3.20 -13.82 4.65
C ASN A 15 -4.45 -12.96 4.37
N LEU A 16 -4.28 -11.84 3.65
CA LEU A 16 -5.39 -11.04 3.16
C LEU A 16 -6.21 -11.85 2.15
N LYS A 17 -7.53 -11.76 2.25
CA LYS A 17 -8.46 -12.58 1.46
C LYS A 17 -9.19 -11.74 0.42
N ASN A 18 -8.44 -11.24 -0.55
CA ASN A 18 -8.96 -10.40 -1.63
C ASN A 18 -9.77 -9.20 -1.11
N VAL A 19 -9.11 -8.39 -0.27
CA VAL A 19 -9.76 -7.31 0.47
C VAL A 19 -9.83 -6.04 -0.38
N ASP A 20 -11.03 -5.44 -0.42
CA ASP A 20 -11.29 -4.13 -1.00
C ASP A 20 -11.60 -3.12 0.11
N MET A 21 -11.03 -1.92 0.04
CA MET A 21 -11.37 -0.83 0.97
C MET A 21 -11.00 0.56 0.45
N ASP A 22 -11.62 1.57 1.03
CA ASP A 22 -11.33 2.99 0.78
C ASP A 22 -10.84 3.65 2.06
N ILE A 23 -9.60 4.14 2.04
CA ILE A 23 -8.96 4.81 3.18
C ILE A 23 -9.06 6.33 2.94
N PRO A 24 -9.71 7.11 3.81
CA PRO A 24 -9.82 8.56 3.61
C PRO A 24 -8.41 9.20 3.63
N ARG A 25 -8.13 10.01 2.60
CA ARG A 25 -6.88 10.78 2.52
C ARG A 25 -6.90 11.94 3.49
N ASP A 26 -5.70 12.40 3.84
CA ASP A 26 -5.47 13.58 4.69
C ASP A 26 -6.13 13.49 6.06
N GLN A 27 -6.31 12.26 6.56
CA GLN A 27 -6.87 11.96 7.87
C GLN A 27 -5.99 10.98 8.64
N LEU A 28 -6.09 11.04 9.97
CA LEU A 28 -5.51 10.03 10.84
C LEU A 28 -6.41 8.80 10.86
N VAL A 29 -5.99 7.74 10.17
CA VAL A 29 -6.70 6.46 10.12
C VAL A 29 -6.00 5.42 10.99
N VAL A 30 -6.77 4.73 11.83
CA VAL A 30 -6.26 3.67 12.71
C VAL A 30 -6.73 2.31 12.19
N ILE A 31 -5.79 1.40 11.91
CA ILE A 31 -6.08 0.01 11.57
C ILE A 31 -5.92 -0.84 12.83
N THR A 32 -7.00 -1.51 13.25
CA THR A 32 -7.05 -2.30 14.49
C THR A 32 -7.62 -3.71 14.26
N GLY A 33 -7.50 -4.59 15.25
CA GLY A 33 -7.88 -6.00 15.17
C GLY A 33 -6.92 -6.96 15.88
N LEU A 34 -7.35 -8.22 16.07
CA LEU A 34 -6.58 -9.26 16.76
C LEU A 34 -5.21 -9.52 16.12
N SER A 35 -4.24 -10.00 16.90
CA SER A 35 -2.94 -10.43 16.35
C SER A 35 -3.13 -11.46 15.23
N GLY A 36 -2.37 -11.32 14.14
CA GLY A 36 -2.49 -12.18 12.96
C GLY A 36 -3.66 -11.87 12.01
N SER A 37 -4.48 -10.84 12.27
CA SER A 37 -5.64 -10.51 11.42
C SER A 37 -5.31 -9.86 10.06
N GLY A 38 -4.03 -9.69 9.72
CA GLY A 38 -3.61 -9.06 8.45
C GLY A 38 -3.42 -7.53 8.49
N LYS A 39 -3.43 -6.90 9.68
CA LYS A 39 -3.23 -5.43 9.81
C LYS A 39 -1.91 -4.95 9.21
N SER A 40 -0.81 -5.60 9.60
CA SER A 40 0.53 -5.26 9.10
C SER A 40 0.65 -5.56 7.60
N SER A 41 0.06 -6.67 7.16
CA SER A 41 -0.01 -7.04 5.74
C SER A 41 -0.69 -5.98 4.89
N LEU A 42 -1.77 -5.40 5.40
CA LEU A 42 -2.47 -4.31 4.73
C LEU A 42 -1.68 -2.99 4.81
N ALA A 43 -1.27 -2.58 6.01
CA ALA A 43 -0.69 -1.26 6.24
C ALA A 43 0.72 -1.12 5.65
N PHE A 44 1.59 -2.08 5.97
CA PHE A 44 3.01 -2.03 5.62
C PHE A 44 3.28 -2.77 4.32
N ASP A 45 2.86 -4.04 4.26
CA ASP A 45 3.26 -4.91 3.15
C ASP A 45 2.47 -4.60 1.87
N THR A 46 1.29 -3.98 1.97
CA THR A 46 0.48 -3.57 0.81
C THR A 46 0.54 -2.07 0.54
N VAL A 47 -0.06 -1.24 1.40
CA VAL A 47 -0.25 0.19 1.14
C VAL A 47 1.08 0.95 1.13
N TYR A 48 1.90 0.78 2.17
CA TYR A 48 3.20 1.43 2.25
C TYR A 48 4.17 0.94 1.19
N ALA A 49 4.27 -0.37 0.97
CA ALA A 49 5.13 -0.96 -0.06
C ALA A 49 4.82 -0.43 -1.46
N GLU A 50 3.54 -0.40 -1.85
CA GLU A 50 3.14 0.12 -3.16
C GLU A 50 3.39 1.63 -3.29
N GLY A 51 3.13 2.39 -2.23
CA GLY A 51 3.42 3.82 -2.17
C GLY A 51 4.91 4.12 -2.34
N GLN A 52 5.78 3.42 -1.60
CA GLN A 52 7.23 3.55 -1.73
C GLN A 52 7.70 3.14 -3.13
N ARG A 53 7.23 1.99 -3.64
CA ARG A 53 7.61 1.49 -4.96
C ARG A 53 7.33 2.52 -6.06
N ARG A 54 6.09 3.05 -6.11
CA ARG A 54 5.70 4.08 -7.09
C ARG A 54 6.49 5.38 -6.93
N TYR A 55 6.76 5.78 -5.68
CA TYR A 55 7.58 6.96 -5.42
C TYR A 55 9.00 6.79 -5.98
N VAL A 56 9.66 5.66 -5.70
CA VAL A 56 11.01 5.37 -6.22
C VAL A 56 11.01 5.26 -7.75
N GLU A 57 9.98 4.65 -8.34
CA GLU A 57 9.80 4.56 -9.79
C GLU A 57 9.61 5.93 -10.46
N SER A 58 9.15 6.94 -9.74
CA SER A 58 9.02 8.32 -10.25
C SER A 58 10.35 9.08 -10.31
N LEU A 59 11.39 8.59 -9.63
CA LEU A 59 12.70 9.25 -9.55
C LEU A 59 13.58 8.92 -10.76
N SER A 60 14.66 9.70 -10.95
CA SER A 60 15.64 9.45 -12.02
C SER A 60 16.36 8.12 -11.82
N ALA A 61 16.83 7.52 -12.92
CA ALA A 61 17.57 6.25 -12.87
C ALA A 61 18.81 6.33 -11.96
N TYR A 62 19.46 7.50 -11.90
CA TYR A 62 20.59 7.75 -11.00
C TYR A 62 20.18 7.71 -9.53
N ALA A 63 19.09 8.38 -9.16
CA ALA A 63 18.61 8.41 -7.78
C ALA A 63 18.19 7.01 -7.29
N ARG A 64 17.60 6.18 -8.18
CA ARG A 64 17.19 4.80 -7.83
C ARG A 64 18.35 3.88 -7.46
N GLN A 65 19.59 4.16 -7.87
CA GLN A 65 20.75 3.33 -7.53
C GLN A 65 21.06 3.32 -6.03
N PHE A 66 20.57 4.31 -5.28
CA PHE A 66 20.84 4.49 -3.86
C PHE A 66 19.62 4.21 -2.96
N LEU A 67 18.50 3.75 -3.53
CA LEU A 67 17.26 3.55 -2.83
C LEU A 67 16.84 2.08 -2.87
N ASP A 68 16.43 1.54 -1.73
CA ASP A 68 15.82 0.22 -1.68
C ASP A 68 14.47 0.23 -2.39
N MET A 69 14.30 -0.69 -3.34
CA MET A 69 13.01 -0.95 -3.97
C MET A 69 12.25 -2.01 -3.18
N MET A 70 11.05 -1.63 -2.72
CA MET A 70 10.09 -2.60 -2.23
C MET A 70 9.60 -3.49 -3.37
N GLY A 71 9.37 -4.77 -3.05
CA GLY A 71 8.65 -5.66 -3.94
C GLY A 71 7.24 -5.12 -4.23
N LYS A 72 6.73 -5.37 -5.44
CA LYS A 72 5.33 -5.08 -5.76
C LYS A 72 4.44 -6.02 -4.94
N PRO A 73 3.51 -5.51 -4.12
CA PRO A 73 2.60 -6.34 -3.35
C PRO A 73 1.56 -7.05 -4.23
N ASP A 74 1.01 -8.16 -3.72
CA ASP A 74 -0.12 -8.85 -4.36
C ASP A 74 -1.42 -8.08 -4.11
N VAL A 75 -1.72 -7.15 -5.02
CA VAL A 75 -2.91 -6.30 -5.04
C VAL A 75 -3.28 -5.97 -6.49
N ASP A 76 -4.57 -5.89 -6.79
CA ASP A 76 -5.02 -5.60 -8.17
C ASP A 76 -4.85 -4.13 -8.52
N HIS A 77 -5.24 -3.23 -7.60
CA HIS A 77 -5.20 -1.80 -7.84
C HIS A 77 -5.09 -1.00 -6.54
N ILE A 78 -4.25 0.04 -6.58
CA ILE A 78 -4.24 1.13 -5.60
C ILE A 78 -4.26 2.46 -6.35
N SER A 79 -5.11 3.41 -5.96
CA SER A 79 -5.10 4.78 -6.53
C SER A 79 -5.04 5.87 -5.49
#